data_AF-A0AAV0KU65-F1
#
_entry.id   AF-A0AAV0KU65-F1
#
_cell.length_a   1.000
_cell.length_b   1.000
_cell.length_c   1.000
_cell.angle_alpha   90.00
_cell.angle_beta   90.00
_cell.angle_gamma   90.00
#
_symmetry.space_group_name_H-M   'P 1'
#
loop_
_entity.id
_entity.type
_entity.pdbx_description
1 polymer ?
#
loop_
_entity_poly.entity_id
_entity_poly.type
_entity_poly.pdbx_seq_one_letter_code
_entity_poly.pdbx_strand_id
1 'polypeptide(L)'
;MNGARIKTWKARRGRGYARKISFEGIRLINAGNPIIIDQTYVNRMAGTMGGEVEDDSLLSSGDLEISDVTYGGVTGSSSDARMVYFNCESGARFRDIVVEDVQMSSFLFWGGGAIVCGPQ
;
A
#
# COMPACT_ATOMS: atom_id res chain seq x y z
N MET A 1 5.24 -6.98 10.98
CA MET A 1 4.42 -7.89 10.14
C MET A 1 3.34 -7.07 9.45
N ASN A 2 2.95 -7.41 8.22
CA ASN A 2 1.93 -6.67 7.47
C ASN A 2 0.60 -7.41 7.54
N GLY A 3 -0.52 -6.67 7.47
CA GLY A 3 -1.84 -7.24 7.23
C GLY A 3 -2.10 -7.35 5.72
N ALA A 4 -3.11 -6.64 5.23
CA ALA A 4 -3.46 -6.63 3.82
C ALA A 4 -2.54 -5.67 3.05
N ARG A 5 -1.83 -6.20 2.04
CA ARG A 5 -0.81 -5.43 1.29
C ARG A 5 -0.90 -5.64 -0.21
N ILE A 6 -1.00 -4.54 -0.95
CA ILE A 6 -0.72 -4.49 -2.39
C ILE A 6 0.61 -3.77 -2.59
N LYS A 7 1.43 -4.27 -3.51
CA LYS A 7 2.68 -3.61 -3.94
C LYS A 7 2.79 -3.67 -5.45
N THR A 8 3.19 -2.58 -6.09
CA THR A 8 3.56 -2.58 -7.50
C THR A 8 4.98 -2.08 -7.68
N TRP A 9 5.67 -2.68 -8.64
CA TRP A 9 7.07 -2.41 -8.93
C TRP A 9 7.21 -1.17 -9.81
N LYS A 10 8.01 -0.18 -9.40
CA LYS A 10 8.39 0.90 -10.33
C LYS A 10 9.32 0.32 -11.40
N ALA A 11 9.01 0.54 -12.67
CA ALA A 11 9.87 0.09 -13.77
C ALA A 11 10.01 1.18 -14.83
N ARG A 12 11.11 1.13 -15.58
CA ARG A 12 11.24 1.93 -16.82
C ARG A 12 10.19 1.56 -17.86
N ARG A 13 9.81 0.28 -17.90
CA ARG A 13 8.81 -0.29 -18.80
C ARG A 13 7.99 -1.33 -18.06
N GLY A 14 7.01 -0.88 -17.28
CA GLY A 14 6.05 -1.74 -16.58
C GLY A 14 4.64 -1.26 -16.84
N ARG A 15 3.83 -2.07 -17.53
CA ARG A 15 2.42 -1.77 -17.82
C ARG A 15 1.56 -2.89 -17.28
N GLY A 16 0.44 -2.55 -16.66
CA GLY A 16 -0.43 -3.56 -16.06
C GLY A 16 -1.45 -2.95 -15.12
N TYR A 17 -2.22 -3.81 -14.45
CA TYR A 17 -3.22 -3.39 -13.50
C TYR A 17 -3.40 -4.39 -12.35
N ALA A 18 -3.73 -3.87 -11.18
CA ALA A 18 -4.31 -4.59 -10.07
C ALA A 18 -5.70 -3.99 -9.83
N ARG A 19 -6.76 -4.73 -10.14
CA ARG A 19 -8.12 -4.21 -10.03
C ARG A 19 -9.14 -5.23 -9.58
N LYS A 20 -10.25 -4.77 -9.02
CA LYS A 20 -11.35 -5.60 -8.51
C LYS A 20 -10.87 -6.52 -7.39
N ILE A 21 -10.24 -5.94 -6.38
CA ILE A 21 -9.63 -6.67 -5.26
C ILE A 21 -10.36 -6.29 -3.97
N SER A 22 -10.90 -7.28 -3.27
CA SER A 22 -11.55 -7.06 -1.97
C SER A 22 -10.81 -7.81 -0.86
N PHE A 23 -10.52 -7.10 0.22
CA PHE A 23 -10.02 -7.63 1.49
C PHE A 23 -11.12 -7.47 2.53
N GLU A 24 -11.79 -8.56 2.90
CA GLU A 24 -12.98 -8.50 3.74
C GLU A 24 -12.87 -9.36 5.00
N GLY A 25 -13.41 -8.86 6.13
CA GLY A 25 -13.57 -9.63 7.36
C GLY A 25 -12.25 -10.06 8.02
N ILE A 26 -11.22 -9.21 7.92
CA ILE A 26 -9.86 -9.54 8.38
C ILE A 26 -9.67 -9.16 9.85
N ARG A 27 -9.11 -10.06 10.67
CA ARG A 27 -8.67 -9.75 12.04
C ARG A 27 -7.14 -9.72 12.13
N LEU A 28 -6.59 -8.60 12.57
CA LEU A 28 -5.15 -8.38 12.73
C LEU A 28 -4.75 -8.32 14.20
N ILE A 29 -3.60 -8.89 14.54
CA ILE A 29 -3.08 -8.89 15.92
C ILE A 29 -1.67 -8.32 15.88
N ASN A 30 -1.49 -7.16 16.51
CA ASN A 30 -0.19 -6.49 16.63
C ASN A 30 0.52 -6.34 15.27
N ALA A 31 -0.23 -5.97 14.22
CA ALA A 31 0.33 -5.79 12.88
C ALA A 31 1.11 -4.48 12.81
N GLY A 32 2.35 -4.50 12.33
CA GLY A 32 3.14 -3.26 12.18
C GLY A 32 2.68 -2.39 11.03
N ASN A 33 2.02 -2.99 10.04
CA ASN A 33 1.54 -2.36 8.82
C ASN A 33 0.19 -2.99 8.44
N PRO A 34 -0.91 -2.58 9.08
CA PRO A 34 -2.16 -3.31 8.95
C PRO A 34 -2.75 -3.30 7.53
N ILE A 35 -2.86 -2.12 6.91
CA ILE A 35 -3.33 -1.95 5.52
C ILE A 35 -2.32 -1.11 4.74
N ILE A 36 -1.79 -1.66 3.64
CA ILE A 36 -0.82 -0.97 2.78
C ILE A 36 -1.14 -1.13 1.30
N ILE A 37 -1.04 -0.02 0.55
CA ILE A 37 -0.77 -0.06 -0.88
C ILE A 37 0.52 0.71 -1.14
N ASP A 38 1.53 0.05 -1.72
CA ASP A 38 2.79 0.68 -2.11
C ASP A 38 2.96 0.58 -3.63
N GLN A 39 2.53 1.62 -4.34
CA GLN A 39 2.63 1.68 -5.79
C GLN A 39 4.06 1.97 -6.26
N THR A 40 4.89 2.56 -5.40
CA THR A 40 6.25 3.00 -5.72
C THR A 40 7.30 2.02 -5.19
N TYR A 41 6.99 0.73 -5.13
CA TYR A 41 7.88 -0.25 -4.51
C TYR A 41 9.15 -0.47 -5.35
N VAL A 42 10.31 -0.32 -4.70
CA VAL A 42 11.64 -0.57 -5.27
C VAL A 42 12.39 -1.57 -4.39
N ASN A 43 12.84 -2.68 -4.97
CA ASN A 43 13.64 -3.71 -4.31
C ASN A 43 15.09 -3.28 -4.36
N ARG A 44 15.50 -2.59 -3.30
CA ARG A 44 16.87 -2.14 -3.09
C ARG A 44 17.87 -3.30 -2.92
N MET A 45 17.42 -4.55 -2.80
CA MET A 45 18.29 -5.73 -2.79
C MET A 45 18.64 -6.27 -4.18
N ALA A 46 18.15 -5.65 -5.27
CA ALA A 46 18.49 -6.08 -6.64
C ALA A 46 20.01 -6.13 -6.85
N GLY A 47 20.74 -5.09 -6.45
CA GLY A 47 22.20 -5.02 -6.58
C GLY A 47 22.96 -6.07 -5.77
N THR A 48 22.41 -6.52 -4.63
CA THR A 48 23.04 -7.53 -3.78
C THR A 48 22.82 -8.97 -4.29
N MET A 49 21.87 -9.19 -5.19
CA MET A 49 21.56 -10.50 -5.78
C MET A 49 21.98 -10.60 -7.26
N GLY A 50 22.86 -9.71 -7.73
CA GLY A 50 23.36 -9.72 -9.11
C GLY A 50 22.38 -9.15 -10.14
N GLY A 51 21.31 -8.49 -9.71
CA GLY A 51 20.42 -7.71 -10.57
C GLY A 51 20.95 -6.29 -10.79
N GLU A 52 20.57 -5.68 -11.90
CA GLU A 52 20.88 -4.28 -12.17
C GLU A 52 20.17 -3.38 -11.15
N VAL A 53 20.91 -2.45 -10.54
CA VAL A 53 20.32 -1.37 -9.73
C VAL A 53 19.88 -0.28 -10.69
N GLU A 54 18.58 -0.21 -10.96
CA GLU A 54 18.05 0.91 -11.73
C GLU A 54 18.01 2.18 -10.86
N ASP A 55 18.41 3.31 -11.44
CA ASP A 55 18.21 4.63 -10.83
C ASP A 55 16.72 4.90 -10.65
N ASP A 56 16.28 5.03 -9.40
CA ASP A 56 14.88 5.23 -9.01
C ASP A 56 14.26 6.50 -9.64
N SER A 57 15.09 7.51 -9.93
CA SER A 57 14.63 8.73 -10.63
C SER A 57 14.19 8.47 -12.07
N LEU A 58 14.61 7.33 -12.65
CA LEU A 58 14.27 6.90 -14.01
C LEU A 58 13.14 5.87 -14.03
N LEU A 59 12.58 5.50 -12.87
CA LEU A 59 11.48 4.56 -12.75
C LEU A 59 10.16 5.30 -12.50
N SER A 60 9.08 4.77 -13.09
CA SER A 60 7.73 5.27 -12.85
C SER A 60 6.75 4.12 -12.64
N SER A 61 5.66 4.44 -11.96
CA SER A 61 4.48 3.63 -11.73
C SER A 61 3.29 4.13 -12.57
N GLY A 62 3.47 5.19 -13.38
CA GLY A 62 2.38 5.85 -14.11
C GLY A 62 1.60 4.94 -15.06
N ASP A 63 2.29 3.91 -15.56
CA ASP A 63 1.74 2.90 -16.48
C ASP A 63 1.09 1.70 -15.76
N LEU A 64 1.12 1.68 -14.42
CA LEU A 64 0.49 0.64 -13.58
C LEU A 64 -0.76 1.21 -12.90
N GLU A 65 -1.89 0.56 -13.15
CA GLU A 65 -3.17 0.95 -12.55
C GLU A 65 -3.49 0.14 -11.30
N ILE A 66 -3.83 0.82 -10.21
CA ILE A 66 -4.50 0.22 -9.06
C ILE A 66 -5.88 0.85 -8.99
N SER A 67 -6.92 0.04 -9.19
CA SER A 67 -8.30 0.54 -9.20
C SER A 67 -9.30 -0.46 -8.62
N ASP A 68 -10.42 0.01 -8.08
CA ASP A 68 -11.50 -0.86 -7.59
C ASP A 68 -10.97 -1.84 -6.52
N VAL A 69 -10.47 -1.27 -5.42
CA VAL A 69 -9.91 -2.01 -4.29
C VAL A 69 -10.68 -1.66 -3.03
N THR A 70 -11.22 -2.67 -2.34
CA THR A 70 -11.96 -2.49 -1.09
C THR A 70 -11.25 -3.17 0.07
N TYR A 71 -11.10 -2.46 1.18
CA TYR A 71 -10.76 -3.00 2.49
C TYR A 71 -11.98 -2.84 3.40
N GLY A 72 -12.74 -3.92 3.60
CA GLY A 72 -13.99 -3.93 4.34
C GLY A 72 -13.91 -4.76 5.62
N GLY A 73 -14.38 -4.24 6.75
CA GLY A 73 -14.52 -5.04 7.97
C GLY A 73 -13.19 -5.52 8.57
N VAL A 74 -12.15 -4.67 8.54
CA VAL A 74 -10.84 -4.99 9.12
C VAL A 74 -10.80 -4.63 10.60
N THR A 75 -10.51 -5.60 11.47
CA THR A 75 -10.54 -5.42 12.93
C THR A 75 -9.20 -5.78 13.59
N GLY A 76 -8.94 -5.24 14.79
CA GLY A 76 -7.87 -5.74 15.67
C GLY A 76 -6.86 -4.68 16.12
N SER A 77 -5.57 -5.01 16.13
CA SER A 77 -4.54 -4.11 16.68
C SER A 77 -3.30 -3.91 15.80
N SER A 78 -2.77 -2.70 15.84
CA SER A 78 -1.49 -2.31 15.24
C SER A 78 -0.39 -2.22 16.29
N SER A 79 0.82 -2.64 15.93
CA SER A 79 2.03 -2.42 16.73
C SER A 79 2.64 -1.03 16.49
N ASP A 80 2.13 -0.28 15.52
CA ASP A 80 2.58 1.06 15.13
C ASP A 80 1.38 2.04 15.19
N ALA A 81 1.65 3.34 15.14
CA ALA A 81 0.65 4.40 15.01
C ALA A 81 -0.07 4.34 13.65
N ARG A 82 0.60 3.82 12.63
CA ARG A 82 0.07 3.74 11.26
C ARG A 82 -0.83 2.52 11.11
N MET A 83 -2.01 2.77 10.57
CA MET A 83 -3.10 1.79 10.43
C MET A 83 -3.37 1.50 8.96
N VAL A 84 -3.52 2.57 8.17
CA VAL A 84 -3.68 2.55 6.72
C VAL A 84 -2.57 3.39 6.12
N TYR A 85 -1.93 2.92 5.06
CA TYR A 85 -0.88 3.67 4.38
C TYR A 85 -0.92 3.40 2.87
N PHE A 86 -1.17 4.45 2.09
CA PHE A 86 -1.14 4.40 0.64
C PHE A 86 0.01 5.26 0.12
N ASN A 87 0.87 4.66 -0.68
CA ASN A 87 2.01 5.30 -1.29
C ASN A 87 1.86 5.21 -2.81
N CYS A 88 1.26 6.24 -3.40
CA CYS A 88 1.02 6.33 -4.84
C CYS A 88 1.88 7.44 -5.48
N GLU A 89 2.23 7.27 -6.74
CA GLU A 89 2.98 8.28 -7.51
C GLU A 89 2.01 9.31 -8.09
N SER A 90 2.39 10.60 -8.05
CA SER A 90 1.58 11.67 -8.66
C SER A 90 1.40 11.43 -10.17
N GLY A 91 0.18 11.54 -10.66
CA GLY A 91 -0.18 11.25 -12.06
C GLY A 91 -0.30 9.75 -12.39
N ALA A 92 -0.10 8.85 -11.42
CA ALA A 92 -0.37 7.43 -11.62
C ALA A 92 -1.87 7.10 -11.53
N ARG A 93 -2.25 5.96 -12.12
CA ARG A 93 -3.64 5.51 -12.12
C ARG A 93 -3.97 4.81 -10.80
N PHE A 94 -4.29 5.60 -9.77
CA PHE A 94 -4.67 5.12 -8.44
C PHE A 94 -6.04 5.69 -8.07
N ARG A 95 -7.10 4.88 -8.20
CA ARG A 95 -8.49 5.36 -8.11
C ARG A 95 -9.42 4.32 -7.51
N ASP A 96 -10.60 4.74 -7.05
CA ASP A 96 -11.64 3.82 -6.57
C ASP A 96 -11.15 2.87 -5.46
N ILE A 97 -10.39 3.42 -4.49
CA ILE A 97 -9.90 2.70 -3.32
C ILE A 97 -10.81 3.02 -2.13
N VAL A 98 -11.46 1.99 -1.61
CA VAL A 98 -12.43 2.09 -0.52
C VAL A 98 -11.86 1.43 0.73
N VAL A 99 -11.96 2.14 1.86
CA VAL A 99 -11.62 1.61 3.18
C VAL A 99 -12.81 1.85 4.09
N GLU A 100 -13.51 0.78 4.46
CA GLU A 100 -14.76 0.84 5.22
C GLU A 100 -14.77 -0.17 6.36
N ASP A 101 -15.50 0.14 7.42
CA ASP A 101 -15.65 -0.71 8.60
C ASP A 101 -14.31 -1.19 9.21
N VAL A 102 -13.30 -0.31 9.20
CA VAL A 102 -11.99 -0.59 9.81
C VAL A 102 -11.95 -0.15 11.27
N GLN A 103 -11.83 -1.12 12.18
CA GLN A 103 -11.78 -0.92 13.63
C GLN A 103 -10.45 -1.45 14.19
N MET A 104 -9.47 -0.55 14.33
CA MET A 104 -8.16 -0.93 14.84
C MET A 104 -7.76 -0.10 16.05
N SER A 105 -7.09 -0.74 17.01
CA SER A 105 -6.45 -0.09 18.14
C SER A 105 -4.94 -0.05 17.96
N SER A 106 -4.29 1.00 18.42
CA SER A 106 -2.82 1.06 18.53
C SER A 106 -2.46 1.36 19.97
N PHE A 107 -1.41 0.73 20.48
CA PHE A 107 -0.87 1.03 21.79
C PHE A 107 -0.12 2.37 21.84
N LEU A 108 0.18 2.96 20.69
CA LEU A 108 1.01 4.16 20.56
C LEU A 108 0.19 5.45 20.37
N PHE A 109 -1.10 5.38 19.97
CA PHE A 109 -1.97 6.55 19.79
C PHE A 109 -3.45 6.23 20.07
N TRP A 110 -4.14 7.15 20.78
CA TRP A 110 -5.60 7.14 21.02
C TRP A 110 -6.41 7.92 19.96
N GLY A 111 -5.76 8.47 18.93
CA GLY A 111 -6.39 9.24 17.84
C GLY A 111 -6.06 8.64 16.47
N GLY A 112 -7.06 8.57 15.60
CA GLY A 112 -7.12 7.77 14.37
C GLY A 112 -5.93 7.89 13.39
N GLY A 113 -5.71 6.80 12.65
CA GLY A 113 -4.60 6.62 11.72
C GLY A 113 -4.60 7.59 10.53
N ALA A 114 -3.40 7.97 10.09
CA ALA A 114 -3.21 8.89 8.98
C ALA A 114 -3.53 8.23 7.62
N ILE A 115 -4.49 8.79 6.90
CA ILE A 115 -4.67 8.57 5.45
C ILE A 115 -3.72 9.54 4.76
N VAL A 116 -2.63 9.05 4.18
CA VAL A 116 -1.75 9.88 3.34
C VAL A 116 -2.09 9.58 1.88
N CYS A 117 -2.91 10.44 1.29
CA CYS A 117 -3.01 10.58 -0.16
C CYS A 117 -2.64 12.04 -0.48
N GLY A 118 -1.64 12.25 -1.34
CA GLY A 118 -1.43 13.54 -2.01
C GLY A 118 -2.54 13.78 -3.05
N PRO A 119 -2.75 15.02 -3.51
CA PRO A 119 -3.99 15.45 -4.15
C PRO A 119 -4.26 14.69 -5.47
N GLN A 120 -5.55 14.42 -5.70
CA GLN A 120 -6.12 13.88 -6.94
C GLN A 120 -5.95 14.83 -8.12
#